data_AF-A0AAD4LVZ8-F1
#
_entry.id   AF-A0AAD4LVZ8-F1
#
_cell.length_a   1.000
_cell.length_b   1.000
_cell.length_c   1.000
_cell.angle_alpha   90.00
_cell.angle_beta   90.00
_cell.angle_gamma   90.00
#
_symmetry.space_group_name_H-M   'P 1'
#
loop_
_entity.id
_entity.type
_entity.pdbx_description
1 polymer ?
#
loop_
_entity_poly.entity_id
_entity_poly.type
_entity_poly.pdbx_seq_one_letter_code
_entity_poly.pdbx_strand_id
1 'polypeptide(L)'
;MAMSQQVETNSYWERLQDSNPIGSRYLRPAKSHQGRDGFQIEPPGGNKNIFDEIKAIDFSSTNVQGLPSAEELFQHWENSPDRRHLHIIVQVPSVNTPESIKIDLVRGTADRLYCTLWKKPLESIWAPVVVPDPKKTYKYIPQDQLSKLGVKHLGYNEKALLFRDEYRLALNDIEEWSKTRREHDNGGVVIIGHPGLGKTCFLLYLLFHRLSKGLRTAFQILPDSFVLFTDSGAEVFAHRFGELPDGTWALADSNAKNPLPCNSFLDACGPRDAFIVQTSSPDEKRYKTWKKEYNAYGYVMDCFSLTESVALGMIHGFNDQLIKDHCEKWGPSARIMMTLLKKPGLIPEHMRCVKEAARHFIHHFGVHTYNINPSPLSHTLFTIHPKGLSSEYRPIAIMRIETSYLNRFVIEAIAAQDLLQQSEFYFGVSHHSSFKGSAGYMFDMAVLSWLCANSESKELACTPARSVRHN
;
A
#
# COMPACT_ATOMS: atom_id res chain seq x y z
N MET A 1 -18.28 46.92 25.42
CA MET A 1 -17.10 47.08 24.54
C MET A 1 -16.25 45.83 24.66
N ALA A 2 -16.49 44.85 23.79
CA ALA A 2 -15.65 43.67 23.63
C ALA A 2 -15.76 43.30 22.15
N MET A 3 -14.66 43.46 21.42
CA MET A 3 -14.58 43.17 19.99
C MET A 3 -14.47 41.66 19.79
N SER A 4 -15.51 41.11 19.16
CA SER A 4 -15.53 39.80 18.53
C SER A 4 -14.76 39.87 17.21
N GLN A 5 -13.67 39.11 17.06
CA GLN A 5 -13.07 38.84 15.75
C GLN A 5 -13.53 37.45 15.29
N GLN A 6 -14.49 37.47 14.35
CA GLN A 6 -14.74 36.35 13.44
C GLN A 6 -13.63 36.34 12.40
N VAL A 7 -12.95 35.20 12.26
CA VAL A 7 -12.07 34.93 11.12
C VAL A 7 -12.89 34.20 10.07
N GLU A 8 -13.34 34.95 9.06
CA GLU A 8 -13.87 34.41 7.82
C GLU A 8 -12.71 33.85 6.99
N THR A 9 -12.64 32.52 6.83
CA THR A 9 -11.77 31.91 5.82
C THR A 9 -12.52 31.82 4.50
N ASN A 10 -12.21 32.76 3.60
CA ASN A 10 -12.66 32.77 2.21
C ASN A 10 -12.21 31.50 1.46
N SER A 11 -13.17 30.85 0.82
CA SER A 11 -12.98 29.72 -0.10
C SER A 11 -12.49 30.20 -1.46
N TYR A 12 -11.34 29.72 -1.90
CA TYR A 12 -10.77 30.04 -3.22
C TYR A 12 -10.12 28.81 -3.84
N TRP A 13 -10.90 27.88 -4.42
CA TRP A 13 -10.38 26.73 -5.20
C TRP A 13 -11.31 26.21 -6.32
N GLU A 14 -12.02 27.09 -7.03
CA GLU A 14 -12.66 26.73 -8.30
C GLU A 14 -11.93 27.36 -9.48
N ARG A 15 -10.97 26.59 -10.02
CA ARG A 15 -10.55 26.52 -11.44
C ARG A 15 -9.17 25.88 -11.52
N LEU A 16 -9.09 24.66 -12.05
CA LEU A 16 -7.98 24.06 -12.82
C LEU A 16 -8.34 22.58 -13.09
N GLN A 17 -9.30 22.39 -13.99
CA GLN A 17 -9.38 21.18 -14.80
C GLN A 17 -8.75 21.51 -16.16
N ASP A 18 -8.17 20.49 -16.79
CA ASP A 18 -7.48 20.50 -18.09
C ASP A 18 -6.00 20.89 -18.09
N SER A 19 -5.16 19.91 -17.75
CA SER A 19 -3.94 19.64 -18.53
C SER A 19 -3.36 18.29 -18.14
N ASN A 20 -3.28 17.40 -19.12
CA ASN A 20 -2.75 16.05 -19.01
C ASN A 20 -1.42 16.02 -19.80
N PRO A 21 -0.23 15.88 -19.17
CA PRO A 21 0.99 15.65 -19.92
C PRO A 21 1.40 14.18 -19.87
N ILE A 22 1.12 13.51 -21.00
CA ILE A 22 2.01 12.63 -21.78
C ILE A 22 2.96 11.69 -21.01
N GLY A 23 2.71 10.38 -21.13
CA GLY A 23 3.68 9.34 -20.74
C GLY A 23 3.28 7.87 -20.97
N SER A 24 2.33 7.55 -21.85
CA SER A 24 2.04 6.18 -22.29
C SER A 24 1.66 6.14 -23.78
N ARG A 25 2.60 6.53 -24.64
CA ARG A 25 2.55 6.10 -26.06
C ARG A 25 3.06 4.65 -25.99
N TYR A 26 2.26 3.59 -26.14
CA TYR A 26 1.66 3.12 -27.40
C TYR A 26 0.45 2.18 -27.21
N LEU A 27 -0.27 2.29 -26.07
CA LEU A 27 -1.51 1.52 -25.87
C LEU A 27 -2.60 2.46 -25.37
N ARG A 28 -3.53 2.83 -26.25
CA ARG A 28 -4.74 3.56 -25.83
C ARG A 28 -5.83 2.56 -25.46
N PRO A 29 -6.48 2.71 -24.29
CA PRO A 29 -7.73 2.03 -24.01
C PRO A 29 -8.79 2.51 -25.00
N ALA A 30 -9.34 1.60 -25.80
CA ALA A 30 -10.48 1.90 -26.68
C ALA A 30 -11.77 1.42 -26.00
N LYS A 31 -12.69 2.35 -25.69
CA LYS A 31 -14.04 1.99 -25.25
C LYS A 31 -14.91 1.70 -26.47
N SER A 32 -15.34 0.45 -26.63
CA SER A 32 -16.37 0.10 -27.61
C SER A 32 -17.78 0.46 -27.09
N HIS A 33 -18.72 0.78 -27.98
CA HIS A 33 -20.15 0.99 -27.64
C HIS A 33 -20.84 -0.25 -27.03
N GLN A 34 -20.15 -1.39 -26.91
CA GLN A 34 -20.67 -2.63 -26.34
C GLN A 34 -20.02 -3.02 -24.99
N GLY A 35 -19.30 -2.10 -24.32
CA GLY A 35 -18.74 -2.37 -22.99
C GLY A 35 -17.58 -3.38 -22.97
N ARG A 36 -16.88 -3.55 -24.10
CA ARG A 36 -15.64 -4.36 -24.17
C ARG A 36 -14.41 -3.46 -24.06
N ASP A 37 -13.49 -3.86 -23.20
CA ASP A 37 -12.16 -3.27 -23.10
C ASP A 37 -11.25 -3.84 -24.20
N GLY A 38 -10.54 -2.97 -24.91
CA GLY A 38 -9.59 -3.35 -25.95
C GLY A 38 -8.39 -2.41 -26.01
N PHE A 39 -7.29 -2.88 -26.59
CA PHE A 39 -6.08 -2.11 -26.82
C PHE A 39 -5.96 -1.73 -28.29
N GLN A 40 -5.59 -0.48 -28.56
CA GLN A 40 -5.28 -0.01 -29.90
C GLN A 40 -3.77 0.23 -30.03
N ILE A 41 -3.16 -0.36 -31.05
CA ILE A 41 -1.78 -0.10 -31.46
C ILE A 41 -1.84 0.84 -32.67
N GLU A 42 -1.29 2.04 -32.54
CA GLU A 42 -1.11 2.98 -33.67
C GLU A 42 0.22 2.67 -34.37
N PRO A 43 0.29 2.67 -35.72
CA PRO A 43 1.54 2.44 -36.43
C PRO A 43 2.56 3.55 -36.08
N PRO A 44 3.87 3.22 -36.00
CA PRO A 44 4.87 4.21 -35.65
C PRO A 44 4.98 5.31 -36.72
N GLY A 45 5.14 6.55 -36.26
CA GLY A 45 5.68 7.60 -37.12
C GLY A 45 7.17 7.35 -37.36
N GLY A 46 7.54 6.95 -38.57
CA GLY A 46 8.93 6.69 -38.99
C GLY A 46 9.21 5.21 -39.33
N ASN A 47 10.36 4.95 -39.96
CA ASN A 47 10.85 3.67 -40.53
C ASN A 47 11.07 2.52 -39.50
N LYS A 48 10.19 2.33 -38.52
CA LYS A 48 10.22 1.16 -37.62
C LYS A 48 9.33 0.05 -38.15
N ASN A 49 9.82 -1.19 -38.06
CA ASN A 49 9.11 -2.37 -38.49
C ASN A 49 8.08 -2.79 -37.43
N ILE A 50 6.80 -2.79 -37.79
CA ILE A 50 5.69 -3.18 -36.91
C ILE A 50 5.81 -4.63 -36.41
N PHE A 51 6.53 -5.50 -37.14
CA PHE A 51 6.78 -6.88 -36.73
C PHE A 51 7.64 -6.97 -35.46
N ASP A 52 8.65 -6.11 -35.32
CA ASP A 52 9.51 -6.08 -34.14
C ASP A 52 8.75 -5.59 -32.91
N GLU A 53 7.75 -4.71 -33.11
CA GLU A 53 6.86 -4.27 -32.03
C GLU A 53 5.87 -5.36 -31.60
N ILE A 54 5.29 -6.12 -32.55
CA ILE A 54 4.43 -7.27 -32.23
C ILE A 54 5.21 -8.35 -31.47
N LYS A 55 6.48 -8.60 -31.83
CA LYS A 55 7.37 -9.53 -31.11
C LYS A 55 7.77 -9.07 -29.72
N ALA A 56 7.83 -7.76 -29.49
CA ALA A 56 8.12 -7.21 -28.17
C ALA A 56 6.95 -7.35 -27.17
N ILE A 57 5.75 -7.73 -27.65
CA ILE A 57 4.60 -8.02 -26.78
C ILE A 57 4.78 -9.41 -26.18
N ASP A 58 5.17 -9.44 -24.90
CA ASP A 58 5.33 -10.68 -24.15
C ASP A 58 3.98 -11.26 -23.69
N PHE A 59 3.42 -12.17 -24.49
CA PHE A 59 2.22 -12.92 -24.16
C PHE A 59 2.45 -14.05 -23.15
N SER A 60 3.70 -14.39 -22.80
CA SER A 60 4.00 -15.49 -21.87
C SER A 60 3.52 -15.21 -20.43
N SER A 61 3.29 -13.94 -20.10
CA SER A 61 2.77 -13.51 -18.79
C SER A 61 1.25 -13.71 -18.63
N THR A 62 0.52 -13.83 -19.74
CA THR A 62 -0.93 -14.08 -19.75
C THR A 62 -1.14 -15.57 -19.93
N ASN A 63 -1.54 -16.28 -18.87
CA ASN A 63 -1.73 -17.73 -18.84
C ASN A 63 -2.97 -18.18 -19.66
N VAL A 64 -3.11 -17.68 -20.89
CA VAL A 64 -4.27 -17.84 -21.79
C VAL A 64 -3.89 -18.82 -22.88
N GLN A 65 -4.47 -20.02 -22.85
CA GLN A 65 -4.31 -21.00 -23.93
C GLN A 65 -5.07 -20.53 -25.18
N GLY A 66 -4.45 -20.65 -26.36
CA GLY A 66 -5.08 -20.36 -27.66
C GLY A 66 -4.92 -18.95 -28.20
N LEU A 67 -3.99 -18.14 -27.67
CA LEU A 67 -3.60 -16.89 -28.32
C LEU A 67 -2.82 -17.19 -29.61
N PRO A 68 -3.08 -16.48 -30.72
CA PRO A 68 -2.27 -16.60 -31.94
C PRO A 68 -0.82 -16.16 -31.65
N SER A 69 0.14 -16.81 -32.29
CA SER A 69 1.55 -16.42 -32.26
C SER A 69 1.76 -15.02 -32.85
N ALA A 70 2.89 -14.37 -32.54
CA ALA A 70 3.26 -13.09 -33.12
C ALA A 70 3.27 -13.14 -34.66
N GLU A 71 3.75 -14.24 -35.23
CA GLU A 71 3.71 -14.54 -36.65
C GLU A 71 2.29 -14.64 -37.21
N GLU A 72 1.35 -15.28 -36.49
CA GLU A 72 -0.07 -15.37 -36.92
C GLU A 72 -0.76 -14.00 -36.87
N LEU A 73 -0.48 -13.19 -35.84
CA LEU A 73 -1.00 -11.81 -35.73
C LEU A 73 -0.46 -10.92 -36.83
N PHE A 74 0.83 -11.03 -37.14
CA PHE A 74 1.44 -10.28 -38.23
C PHE A 74 0.90 -10.71 -39.59
N GLN A 75 0.76 -12.01 -39.84
CA GLN A 75 0.18 -12.51 -41.09
C GLN A 75 -1.27 -12.05 -41.27
N HIS A 76 -2.04 -11.99 -40.17
CA HIS A 76 -3.39 -11.45 -40.19
C HIS A 76 -3.41 -9.94 -40.50
N TRP A 77 -2.47 -9.17 -39.92
CA TRP A 77 -2.32 -7.75 -40.22
C TRP A 77 -1.92 -7.48 -41.69
N GLU A 78 -0.95 -8.23 -42.23
CA GLU A 78 -0.52 -8.10 -43.63
C GLU A 78 -1.65 -8.35 -44.64
N ASN A 79 -2.54 -9.28 -44.29
CA ASN A 79 -3.69 -9.68 -45.09
C ASN A 79 -4.93 -8.79 -44.86
N SER A 80 -4.88 -7.87 -43.89
CA SER A 80 -5.98 -6.93 -43.64
C SER A 80 -6.04 -5.86 -44.75
N PRO A 81 -7.22 -5.58 -45.33
CA PRO A 81 -7.38 -4.53 -46.34
C PRO A 81 -7.14 -3.12 -45.79
N ASP A 82 -7.19 -2.94 -44.46
CA ASP A 82 -6.82 -1.69 -43.78
C ASP A 82 -5.58 -1.91 -42.91
N ARG A 83 -4.40 -1.82 -43.54
CA ARG A 83 -3.07 -1.94 -42.89
C ARG A 83 -2.75 -0.82 -41.89
N ARG A 84 -3.70 0.07 -41.61
CA ARG A 84 -3.50 1.24 -40.75
C ARG A 84 -3.72 0.94 -39.27
N HIS A 85 -4.49 -0.10 -38.93
CA HIS A 85 -4.82 -0.38 -37.53
C HIS A 85 -4.93 -1.90 -37.27
N LEU A 86 -4.23 -2.38 -36.25
CA LEU A 86 -4.41 -3.73 -35.70
C LEU A 86 -5.15 -3.61 -34.37
N HIS A 87 -6.40 -4.08 -34.31
CA HIS A 87 -7.16 -4.17 -33.07
C HIS A 87 -7.06 -5.60 -32.52
N ILE A 88 -6.27 -5.78 -31.47
CA ILE A 88 -6.21 -7.06 -30.75
C ILE A 88 -7.20 -6.97 -29.59
N ILE A 89 -8.38 -7.57 -29.77
CA ILE A 89 -9.36 -7.73 -28.69
C ILE A 89 -9.05 -9.03 -27.98
N VAL A 90 -8.28 -8.96 -26.88
CA VAL A 90 -8.10 -10.11 -25.99
C VAL A 90 -9.34 -10.25 -25.12
N GLN A 91 -10.28 -11.10 -25.52
CA GLN A 91 -11.30 -11.58 -24.59
C GLN A 91 -10.61 -12.51 -23.60
N VAL A 92 -10.13 -11.95 -22.49
CA VAL A 92 -9.85 -12.76 -21.31
C VAL A 92 -11.21 -13.30 -20.88
N PRO A 93 -11.44 -14.63 -20.89
CA PRO A 93 -12.64 -15.17 -20.28
C PRO A 93 -12.58 -14.70 -18.83
N SER A 94 -13.42 -13.72 -18.48
CA SER A 94 -13.70 -13.52 -17.08
C SER A 94 -14.28 -14.86 -16.65
N VAL A 95 -13.50 -15.65 -15.90
CA VAL A 95 -14.02 -16.76 -15.14
C VAL A 95 -14.87 -16.10 -14.06
N ASN A 96 -16.04 -15.59 -14.49
CA ASN A 96 -17.13 -15.15 -13.66
C ASN A 96 -17.61 -16.41 -12.98
N THR A 97 -16.88 -16.83 -11.94
CA THR A 97 -17.49 -17.65 -10.90
C THR A 97 -18.75 -16.87 -10.52
N PRO A 98 -19.95 -17.46 -10.74
CA PRO A 98 -21.19 -16.79 -10.43
C PRO A 98 -21.10 -16.21 -9.02
N GLU A 99 -21.57 -14.99 -8.84
CA GLU A 99 -21.49 -14.29 -7.56
C GLU A 99 -22.10 -15.10 -6.41
N SER A 100 -23.12 -15.91 -6.71
CA SER A 100 -23.70 -16.91 -5.82
C SER A 100 -22.68 -17.93 -5.29
N ILE A 101 -21.83 -18.50 -6.15
CA ILE A 101 -20.79 -19.47 -5.74
C ILE A 101 -19.79 -18.80 -4.78
N LYS A 102 -19.50 -17.52 -4.97
CA LYS A 102 -18.60 -16.78 -4.05
C LYS A 102 -19.25 -16.60 -2.68
N ILE A 103 -20.54 -16.28 -2.62
CA ILE A 103 -21.27 -16.07 -1.37
C ILE A 103 -21.33 -17.36 -0.53
N ASP A 104 -21.60 -18.50 -1.15
CA ASP A 104 -21.68 -19.78 -0.40
C ASP A 104 -20.31 -20.21 0.16
N LEU A 105 -19.23 -20.01 -0.60
CA LEU A 105 -17.85 -20.25 -0.13
C LEU A 105 -17.48 -19.33 1.04
N VAL A 106 -17.91 -18.06 0.96
CA VAL A 106 -17.75 -17.09 2.03
C VAL A 106 -18.54 -17.51 3.27
N ARG A 107 -19.80 -17.91 3.12
CA ARG A 107 -20.64 -18.39 4.24
C ARG A 107 -20.00 -19.58 4.95
N GLY A 108 -19.58 -20.60 4.20
CA GLY A 108 -18.88 -21.75 4.81
C GLY A 108 -17.57 -21.37 5.49
N THR A 109 -16.88 -20.32 5.03
CA THR A 109 -15.68 -19.78 5.69
C THR A 109 -16.02 -19.04 6.98
N ALA A 110 -17.07 -18.24 6.96
CA ALA A 110 -17.60 -17.54 8.12
C ALA A 110 -18.01 -18.52 9.24
N ASP A 111 -18.74 -19.58 8.90
CA ASP A 111 -19.16 -20.62 9.85
C ASP A 111 -17.95 -21.32 10.48
N ARG A 112 -16.92 -21.65 9.68
CA ARG A 112 -15.68 -22.26 10.20
C ARG A 112 -14.94 -21.32 11.14
N LEU A 113 -14.82 -20.04 10.79
CA LEU A 113 -14.20 -19.03 11.66
C LEU A 113 -14.97 -18.92 12.98
N TYR A 114 -16.30 -18.81 12.92
CA TYR A 114 -17.16 -18.74 14.09
C TYR A 114 -16.99 -19.97 14.99
N CYS A 115 -17.19 -21.18 14.45
CA CYS A 115 -17.07 -22.42 15.20
C CYS A 115 -15.66 -22.64 15.77
N THR A 116 -14.61 -22.15 15.12
CA THR A 116 -13.22 -22.35 15.57
C THR A 116 -12.79 -21.32 16.59
N LEU A 117 -13.22 -20.06 16.45
CA LEU A 117 -12.67 -18.94 17.21
C LEU A 117 -13.65 -18.30 18.18
N TRP A 118 -14.96 -18.41 18.00
CA TRP A 118 -15.93 -17.71 18.86
C TRP A 118 -15.81 -18.14 20.33
N LYS A 119 -15.44 -17.19 21.20
CA LYS A 119 -15.20 -17.40 22.64
C LYS A 119 -14.17 -18.51 22.92
N LYS A 120 -13.22 -18.71 21.99
CA LYS A 120 -12.13 -19.70 22.08
C LYS A 120 -10.77 -19.00 22.02
N PRO A 121 -9.79 -19.42 22.82
CA PRO A 121 -8.48 -18.78 22.84
C PRO A 121 -7.78 -18.88 21.48
N LEU A 122 -7.15 -17.77 21.04
CA LEU A 122 -6.34 -17.74 19.81
C LEU A 122 -5.18 -18.72 19.86
N GLU A 123 -4.74 -19.06 21.08
CA GLU A 123 -3.70 -20.01 21.37
C GLU A 123 -3.91 -21.38 20.72
N SER A 124 -5.18 -21.72 20.46
CA SER A 124 -5.58 -22.99 19.87
C SER A 124 -5.19 -23.15 18.40
N ILE A 125 -4.84 -22.07 17.69
CA ILE A 125 -4.58 -22.10 16.24
C ILE A 125 -3.22 -21.53 15.83
N TRP A 126 -2.40 -21.05 16.76
CA TRP A 126 -1.08 -20.52 16.44
C TRP A 126 0.05 -21.49 16.76
N ALA A 127 1.22 -21.23 16.19
CA ALA A 127 2.47 -21.89 16.47
C ALA A 127 3.53 -20.84 16.85
N PRO A 128 4.52 -21.19 17.70
CA PRO A 128 5.66 -20.34 17.96
C PRO A 128 6.67 -20.39 16.81
N VAL A 129 7.38 -19.29 16.57
CA VAL A 129 8.62 -19.26 15.77
C VAL A 129 9.71 -18.59 16.60
N VAL A 130 10.78 -19.35 16.85
CA VAL A 130 11.96 -18.87 17.59
C VAL A 130 12.93 -18.27 16.58
N VAL A 131 13.26 -17.00 16.75
CA VAL A 131 14.28 -16.31 15.94
C VAL A 131 15.66 -16.44 16.61
N PRO A 132 16.77 -16.18 15.89
CA PRO A 132 18.11 -16.26 16.46
C PRO A 132 18.36 -15.32 17.66
N ASP A 133 17.56 -14.26 17.83
CA ASP A 133 17.57 -13.45 19.05
C ASP A 133 16.87 -14.23 20.18
N PRO A 134 17.62 -14.72 21.19
CA PRO A 134 17.06 -15.59 22.23
C PRO A 134 16.01 -14.90 23.10
N LYS A 135 15.92 -13.56 23.06
CA LYS A 135 14.94 -12.79 23.83
C LYS A 135 13.61 -12.64 23.10
N LYS A 136 13.52 -13.07 21.83
CA LYS A 136 12.33 -12.87 21.01
C LYS A 136 11.80 -14.19 20.47
N THR A 137 10.50 -14.38 20.67
CA THR A 137 9.73 -15.46 20.05
C THR A 137 8.47 -14.84 19.49
N TYR A 138 8.20 -15.12 18.22
CA TYR A 138 6.98 -14.67 17.57
C TYR A 138 5.96 -15.79 17.50
N LYS A 139 4.73 -15.42 17.18
CA LYS A 139 3.61 -16.34 17.03
C LYS A 139 3.05 -16.18 15.62
N TYR A 140 2.59 -17.26 15.02
CA TYR A 140 2.01 -17.21 13.69
C TYR A 140 0.94 -18.28 13.51
N ILE A 141 0.05 -18.09 12.54
CA ILE A 141 -0.90 -19.13 12.13
C ILE A 141 -0.32 -19.84 10.90
N PRO A 142 -0.06 -21.16 10.97
CA PRO A 142 0.53 -21.91 9.87
C PRO A 142 -0.47 -22.19 8.73
N GLN A 143 0.06 -22.63 7.58
CA GLN A 143 -0.71 -22.78 6.34
C GLN A 143 -1.89 -23.75 6.47
N ASP A 144 -1.69 -24.87 7.17
CA ASP A 144 -2.71 -25.89 7.39
C ASP A 144 -3.89 -25.32 8.19
N GLN A 145 -3.61 -24.52 9.23
CA GLN A 145 -4.65 -23.84 10.01
C GLN A 145 -5.37 -22.78 9.19
N LEU A 146 -4.65 -21.93 8.44
CA LEU A 146 -5.28 -20.95 7.54
C LEU A 146 -6.17 -21.63 6.49
N SER A 147 -5.70 -22.76 5.93
CA SER A 147 -6.45 -23.55 4.95
C SER A 147 -7.71 -24.16 5.56
N LYS A 148 -7.61 -24.69 6.78
CA LYS A 148 -8.73 -25.23 7.56
C LYS A 148 -9.77 -24.15 7.87
N LEU A 149 -9.34 -22.94 8.21
CA LEU A 149 -10.25 -21.80 8.42
C LEU A 149 -10.90 -21.34 7.11
N GLY A 150 -10.21 -21.51 5.97
CA GLY A 150 -10.72 -21.13 4.64
C GLY A 150 -10.50 -19.66 4.30
N VAL A 151 -9.55 -18.99 4.96
CA VAL A 151 -9.32 -17.52 4.84
C VAL A 151 -8.95 -17.05 3.42
N LYS A 152 -8.59 -17.96 2.53
CA LYS A 152 -8.43 -17.68 1.09
C LYS A 152 -9.70 -17.11 0.46
N HIS A 153 -10.87 -17.53 0.95
CA HIS A 153 -12.17 -17.02 0.49
C HIS A 153 -12.46 -15.60 1.01
N LEU A 154 -11.69 -15.13 1.98
CA LEU A 154 -11.67 -13.74 2.45
C LEU A 154 -10.57 -12.91 1.76
N GLY A 155 -9.94 -13.45 0.70
CA GLY A 155 -8.89 -12.76 -0.06
C GLY A 155 -7.47 -12.94 0.49
N TYR A 156 -7.27 -13.79 1.50
CA TYR A 156 -5.95 -14.04 2.08
C TYR A 156 -5.27 -15.28 1.51
N ASN A 157 -4.30 -15.07 0.62
CA ASN A 157 -3.64 -16.14 -0.14
C ASN A 157 -2.23 -16.50 0.36
N GLU A 158 -1.79 -15.90 1.47
CA GLU A 158 -0.45 -16.19 2.01
C GLU A 158 -0.44 -17.52 2.79
N LYS A 159 0.75 -18.11 2.89
CA LYS A 159 0.94 -19.41 3.56
C LYS A 159 0.97 -19.31 5.09
N ALA A 160 1.14 -18.12 5.65
CA ALA A 160 1.24 -17.93 7.09
C ALA A 160 0.89 -16.51 7.47
N LEU A 161 0.34 -16.35 8.67
CA LEU A 161 0.01 -15.04 9.25
C LEU A 161 0.83 -14.83 10.51
N LEU A 162 1.87 -13.99 10.44
CA LEU A 162 2.73 -13.62 11.56
C LEU A 162 2.04 -12.59 12.46
N PHE A 163 2.04 -12.82 13.77
CA PHE A 163 1.60 -11.84 14.76
C PHE A 163 2.76 -10.92 15.14
N ARG A 164 2.62 -9.65 14.79
CA ARG A 164 3.61 -8.61 15.00
C ARG A 164 3.41 -7.89 16.33
N ASP A 165 4.48 -7.33 16.86
CA ASP A 165 4.38 -6.45 18.04
C ASP A 165 3.56 -5.20 17.68
N GLU A 166 3.74 -4.72 16.45
CA GLU A 166 2.97 -3.65 15.84
C GLU A 166 1.44 -3.87 15.90
N TYR A 167 0.98 -5.11 15.73
CA TYR A 167 -0.46 -5.41 15.78
C TYR A 167 -1.02 -5.28 17.18
N ARG A 168 -0.20 -5.54 18.20
CA ARG A 168 -0.60 -5.36 19.60
C ARG A 168 -0.67 -3.88 19.96
N LEU A 169 0.31 -3.09 19.51
CA LEU A 169 0.30 -1.64 19.69
C LEU A 169 -0.94 -1.01 19.03
N ALA A 170 -1.21 -1.35 17.77
CA ALA A 170 -2.38 -0.85 17.06
C ALA A 170 -3.69 -1.28 17.74
N LEU A 171 -3.81 -2.55 18.15
CA LEU A 171 -5.00 -3.02 18.87
C LEU A 171 -5.25 -2.24 20.15
N ASN A 172 -4.20 -1.98 20.96
CA ASN A 172 -4.33 -1.24 22.22
C ASN A 172 -4.87 0.18 21.99
N ASP A 173 -4.26 0.94 21.06
CA ASP A 173 -4.70 2.29 20.72
C ASP A 173 -6.15 2.30 20.21
N ILE A 174 -6.51 1.34 19.35
CA ILE A 174 -7.86 1.24 18.79
C ILE A 174 -8.88 0.85 19.87
N GLU A 175 -8.54 -0.06 20.78
CA GLU A 175 -9.41 -0.40 21.92
C GLU A 175 -9.65 0.83 22.81
N GLU A 176 -8.63 1.65 23.07
CA GLU A 176 -8.76 2.90 23.82
C GLU A 176 -9.69 3.90 23.10
N TRP A 177 -9.43 4.18 21.82
CA TRP A 177 -10.26 5.07 21.01
C TRP A 177 -11.71 4.59 20.90
N SER A 178 -11.92 3.28 20.81
CA SER A 178 -13.28 2.73 20.75
C SER A 178 -14.07 2.96 22.05
N LYS A 179 -13.40 3.07 23.21
CA LYS A 179 -14.05 3.34 24.50
C LYS A 179 -14.46 4.80 24.62
N THR A 180 -13.62 5.73 24.16
CA THR A 180 -13.87 7.18 24.22
C THR A 180 -14.64 7.71 23.01
N ARG A 181 -15.03 6.85 22.07
CA ARG A 181 -15.68 7.25 20.81
C ARG A 181 -16.93 8.12 20.98
N ARG A 182 -17.69 7.92 22.06
CA ARG A 182 -18.90 8.70 22.37
C ARG A 182 -18.59 10.13 22.83
N GLU A 183 -17.47 10.32 23.50
CA GLU A 183 -17.04 11.62 24.03
C GLU A 183 -16.46 12.51 22.92
N HIS A 184 -15.88 11.88 21.89
CA HIS A 184 -15.21 12.58 20.79
C HIS A 184 -15.97 12.54 19.46
N ASP A 185 -17.20 12.01 19.44
CA ASP A 185 -17.98 11.81 18.22
C ASP A 185 -17.16 11.12 17.11
N ASN A 186 -16.46 10.05 17.49
CA ASN A 186 -15.50 9.37 16.63
C ASN A 186 -16.13 8.13 15.99
N GLY A 187 -16.16 8.09 14.67
CA GLY A 187 -16.73 6.97 13.91
C GLY A 187 -15.77 5.80 13.69
N GLY A 188 -14.48 5.95 13.98
CA GLY A 188 -13.50 4.89 13.73
C GLY A 188 -12.05 5.32 13.60
N VAL A 189 -11.28 4.50 12.90
CA VAL A 189 -9.85 4.66 12.66
C VAL A 189 -9.48 4.29 11.22
N VAL A 190 -8.58 5.08 10.64
CA VAL A 190 -7.89 4.78 9.38
C VAL A 190 -6.47 4.34 9.70
N ILE A 191 -6.12 3.12 9.30
CA ILE A 191 -4.78 2.56 9.43
C ILE A 191 -4.07 2.69 8.08
N ILE A 192 -3.02 3.50 8.07
CA ILE A 192 -2.26 3.88 6.88
C ILE A 192 -0.89 3.21 6.92
N GLY A 193 -0.40 2.78 5.77
CA GLY A 193 0.96 2.28 5.62
C GLY A 193 1.22 1.79 4.21
N HIS A 194 2.48 1.50 3.86
CA HIS A 194 2.79 1.04 2.52
C HIS A 194 2.20 -0.32 2.14
N PRO A 195 2.02 -0.56 0.84
CA PRO A 195 1.80 -1.91 0.33
C PRO A 195 2.89 -2.86 0.87
N GLY A 196 2.48 -3.96 1.49
CA GLY A 196 3.41 -4.96 2.03
C GLY A 196 3.73 -4.84 3.52
N LEU A 197 3.25 -3.82 4.24
CA LEU A 197 3.42 -3.72 5.70
C LEU A 197 2.46 -4.61 6.50
N GLY A 198 1.71 -5.52 5.86
CA GLY A 198 0.82 -6.44 6.56
C GLY A 198 -0.47 -5.81 7.13
N LYS A 199 -0.99 -4.74 6.52
CA LYS A 199 -2.29 -4.14 6.90
C LYS A 199 -3.46 -5.12 6.78
N THR A 200 -3.57 -5.84 5.66
CA THR A 200 -4.59 -6.90 5.50
C THR A 200 -4.44 -8.00 6.55
N CYS A 201 -3.20 -8.39 6.87
CA CYS A 201 -2.92 -9.35 7.95
C CYS A 201 -3.37 -8.80 9.32
N PHE A 202 -3.22 -7.49 9.55
CA PHE A 202 -3.69 -6.84 10.77
C PHE A 202 -5.21 -6.90 10.92
N LEU A 203 -5.99 -6.69 9.84
CA LEU A 203 -7.45 -6.84 9.91
C LEU A 203 -7.87 -8.28 10.23
N LEU A 204 -7.18 -9.27 9.69
CA LEU A 204 -7.42 -10.67 10.05
C LEU A 204 -7.03 -10.97 11.50
N TYR A 205 -5.90 -10.43 11.97
CA TYR A 205 -5.52 -10.49 13.38
C TYR A 205 -6.60 -9.89 14.28
N LEU A 206 -7.13 -8.69 13.94
CA LEU A 206 -8.24 -8.07 14.66
C LEU A 206 -9.50 -8.92 14.63
N LEU A 207 -9.88 -9.46 13.47
CA LEU A 207 -11.02 -10.35 13.33
C LEU A 207 -10.88 -11.54 14.28
N PHE A 208 -9.77 -12.28 14.20
CA PHE A 208 -9.55 -13.46 15.04
C PHE A 208 -9.55 -13.09 16.52
N HIS A 209 -8.87 -11.99 16.89
CA HIS A 209 -8.82 -11.51 18.27
C HIS A 209 -10.21 -11.20 18.83
N ARG A 210 -11.06 -10.51 18.05
CA ARG A 210 -12.42 -10.19 18.49
C ARG A 210 -13.31 -11.43 18.57
N LEU A 211 -13.22 -12.34 17.61
CA LEU A 211 -13.96 -13.61 17.67
C LEU A 211 -13.54 -14.42 18.90
N SER A 212 -12.24 -14.48 19.23
CA SER A 212 -11.73 -15.16 20.43
C SER A 212 -12.33 -14.63 21.74
N LYS A 213 -12.68 -13.34 21.76
CA LYS A 213 -13.35 -12.67 22.88
C LYS A 213 -14.88 -12.71 22.79
N GLY A 214 -15.46 -13.30 21.74
CA GLY A 214 -16.91 -13.31 21.50
C GLY A 214 -17.49 -11.92 21.23
N LEU A 215 -16.70 -11.03 20.62
CA LEU A 215 -17.11 -9.66 20.34
C LEU A 215 -17.68 -9.52 18.93
N ARG A 216 -18.78 -8.76 18.83
CA ARG A 216 -19.46 -8.49 17.55
C ARG A 216 -18.53 -7.81 16.57
N THR A 217 -18.45 -8.35 15.37
CA THR A 217 -17.51 -7.89 14.35
C THR A 217 -18.13 -8.06 12.98
N ALA A 218 -18.09 -7.02 12.15
CA ALA A 218 -18.41 -7.08 10.73
C ALA A 218 -17.10 -7.05 9.93
N PHE A 219 -16.97 -7.90 8.90
CA PHE A 219 -15.79 -7.97 8.05
C PHE A 219 -16.18 -7.85 6.57
N GLN A 220 -15.76 -6.76 5.92
CA GLN A 220 -16.06 -6.50 4.52
C GLN A 220 -15.25 -7.41 3.60
N ILE A 221 -15.91 -8.01 2.60
CA ILE A 221 -15.29 -8.94 1.64
C ILE A 221 -15.29 -8.35 0.24
N LEU A 222 -16.41 -7.76 -0.18
CA LEU A 222 -16.60 -7.10 -1.47
C LEU A 222 -17.06 -5.64 -1.24
N PRO A 223 -17.17 -4.79 -2.29
CA PRO A 223 -17.62 -3.40 -2.11
C PRO A 223 -18.90 -3.26 -1.29
N ASP A 224 -19.88 -4.14 -1.50
CA ASP A 224 -21.21 -4.07 -0.88
C ASP A 224 -21.58 -5.35 -0.10
N SER A 225 -20.59 -6.18 0.24
CA SER A 225 -20.83 -7.41 1.02
C SER A 225 -19.89 -7.55 2.20
N PHE A 226 -20.43 -8.08 3.28
CA PHE A 226 -19.71 -8.32 4.53
C PHE A 226 -20.27 -9.52 5.28
N VAL A 227 -19.47 -10.03 6.23
CA VAL A 227 -19.92 -11.02 7.21
C VAL A 227 -20.09 -10.33 8.55
N LEU A 228 -21.22 -10.55 9.20
CA LEU A 228 -21.45 -10.14 10.59
C LEU A 228 -21.34 -11.36 11.51
N PHE A 229 -20.49 -11.24 12.52
CA PHE A 229 -20.34 -12.24 13.57
C PHE A 229 -21.00 -11.73 14.85
N THR A 230 -21.95 -12.49 15.39
CA THR A 230 -22.74 -12.15 16.59
C THR A 230 -22.85 -13.34 17.54
N ASP A 231 -23.56 -13.19 18.66
CA ASP A 231 -23.85 -14.32 19.54
C ASP A 231 -24.73 -15.40 18.89
N SER A 232 -25.43 -15.10 17.79
CA SER A 232 -26.27 -16.08 17.06
C SER A 232 -25.53 -16.87 15.98
N GLY A 233 -24.34 -16.43 15.57
CA GLY A 233 -23.59 -17.08 14.51
C GLY A 233 -22.84 -16.11 13.61
N ALA A 234 -22.60 -16.54 12.38
CA ALA A 234 -22.05 -15.71 11.31
C ALA A 234 -23.04 -15.61 10.16
N GLU A 235 -23.33 -14.38 9.72
CA GLU A 235 -24.29 -14.09 8.65
C GLU A 235 -23.63 -13.29 7.54
N VAL A 236 -23.93 -13.62 6.29
CA VAL A 236 -23.36 -12.96 5.11
C VAL A 236 -24.42 -12.05 4.50
N PHE A 237 -24.08 -10.77 4.33
CA PHE A 237 -24.94 -9.75 3.73
C PHE A 237 -24.39 -9.34 2.37
N ALA A 238 -25.24 -9.32 1.34
CA ALA A 238 -24.84 -9.06 -0.05
C ALA A 238 -25.19 -7.65 -0.56
N HIS A 239 -25.84 -6.81 0.23
CA HIS A 239 -26.27 -5.46 -0.14
C HIS A 239 -26.36 -4.58 1.12
N ARG A 240 -26.94 -3.37 0.98
CA ARG A 240 -27.29 -2.51 2.11
C ARG A 240 -28.09 -3.29 3.14
N PHE A 241 -27.41 -3.64 4.22
CA PHE A 241 -28.01 -4.05 5.47
C PHE A 241 -28.42 -2.80 6.24
N GLY A 242 -29.43 -2.95 7.10
CA GLY A 242 -29.87 -1.90 8.01
C GLY A 242 -28.86 -1.64 9.13
N GLU A 243 -29.35 -1.54 10.35
CA GLU A 243 -28.53 -1.17 11.50
C GLU A 243 -27.59 -2.31 11.94
N LEU A 244 -26.30 -1.99 12.10
CA LEU A 244 -25.36 -2.90 12.76
C LEU A 244 -25.58 -2.87 14.28
N PRO A 245 -25.54 -4.02 14.98
CA PRO A 245 -25.72 -4.04 16.43
C PRO A 245 -24.72 -3.14 17.18
N ASP A 246 -25.14 -2.48 18.26
CA ASP A 246 -24.23 -1.67 19.09
C ASP A 246 -23.03 -2.51 19.58
N GLY A 247 -21.87 -1.85 19.62
CA GLY A 247 -20.57 -2.43 19.94
C GLY A 247 -19.88 -3.19 18.80
N THR A 248 -20.46 -3.21 17.60
CA THR A 248 -19.85 -3.85 16.43
C THR A 248 -18.63 -3.08 15.94
N TRP A 249 -17.51 -3.78 15.73
CA TRP A 249 -16.41 -3.22 14.93
C TRP A 249 -16.57 -3.64 13.48
N ALA A 250 -16.47 -2.69 12.57
CA ALA A 250 -16.63 -2.89 11.13
C ALA A 250 -15.26 -2.79 10.44
N LEU A 251 -14.73 -3.93 9.97
CA LEU A 251 -13.38 -4.07 9.44
C LEU A 251 -13.40 -4.00 7.91
N ALA A 252 -12.67 -3.04 7.32
CA ALA A 252 -12.64 -2.81 5.88
C ALA A 252 -11.21 -2.66 5.34
N ASP A 253 -10.86 -3.45 4.31
CA ASP A 253 -9.56 -3.31 3.62
C ASP A 253 -9.70 -2.51 2.32
N SER A 254 -9.17 -1.28 2.31
CA SER A 254 -9.27 -0.40 1.17
C SER A 254 -8.18 -0.62 0.13
N ASN A 255 -8.63 -0.93 -1.08
CA ASN A 255 -7.81 -1.28 -2.23
C ASN A 255 -8.33 -0.57 -3.49
N ALA A 256 -7.76 -0.88 -4.66
CA ALA A 256 -8.13 -0.21 -5.91
C ALA A 256 -9.59 -0.47 -6.33
N LYS A 257 -10.18 -1.59 -5.93
CA LYS A 257 -11.58 -1.95 -6.22
C LYS A 257 -12.53 -1.44 -5.12
N ASN A 258 -12.04 -1.39 -3.89
CA ASN A 258 -12.83 -0.99 -2.71
C ASN A 258 -12.13 0.20 -2.03
N PRO A 259 -12.25 1.43 -2.55
CA PRO A 259 -11.52 2.56 -1.98
C PRO A 259 -12.04 3.00 -0.61
N LEU A 260 -13.31 2.72 -0.30
CA LEU A 260 -14.01 3.14 0.92
C LEU A 260 -14.64 1.94 1.64
N PRO A 261 -14.94 2.05 2.95
CA PRO A 261 -15.86 1.13 3.63
C PRO A 261 -17.20 1.03 2.89
N CYS A 262 -17.87 -0.12 2.97
CA CYS A 262 -19.18 -0.29 2.33
C CYS A 262 -20.22 0.66 2.90
N ASN A 263 -21.27 0.95 2.13
CA ASN A 263 -22.31 1.90 2.55
C ASN A 263 -22.97 1.49 3.88
N SER A 264 -23.20 0.19 4.13
CA SER A 264 -23.73 -0.26 5.43
C SER A 264 -22.81 0.07 6.61
N PHE A 265 -21.49 0.13 6.41
CA PHE A 265 -20.58 0.52 7.48
C PHE A 265 -20.65 2.02 7.72
N LEU A 266 -20.72 2.82 6.65
CA LEU A 266 -20.81 4.28 6.70
C LEU A 266 -22.16 4.76 7.25
N ASP A 267 -23.25 4.13 6.82
CA ASP A 267 -24.62 4.41 7.28
C ASP A 267 -24.79 4.06 8.77
N ALA A 268 -24.09 3.02 9.24
CA ALA A 268 -24.02 2.65 10.65
C ALA A 268 -22.84 3.29 11.39
N CYS A 269 -22.19 4.31 10.83
CA CYS A 269 -21.05 4.95 11.47
C CYS A 269 -21.55 6.10 12.36
N GLY A 270 -21.33 5.98 13.67
CA GLY A 270 -21.69 7.00 14.63
C GLY A 270 -21.43 6.59 16.08
N PRO A 271 -21.64 7.49 17.05
CA PRO A 271 -21.33 7.25 18.47
C PRO A 271 -22.02 6.03 19.10
N ARG A 272 -23.16 5.61 18.54
CA ARG A 272 -24.02 4.57 19.11
C ARG A 272 -24.02 3.25 18.34
N ASP A 273 -23.36 3.20 17.19
CA ASP A 273 -23.52 2.11 16.24
C ASP A 273 -22.17 1.42 16.03
N ALA A 274 -21.67 1.36 14.80
CA ALA A 274 -20.43 0.68 14.45
C ALA A 274 -19.18 1.55 14.65
N PHE A 275 -18.08 0.91 15.04
CA PHE A 275 -16.74 1.51 15.06
C PHE A 275 -15.95 0.99 13.85
N ILE A 276 -15.67 1.84 12.87
CA ILE A 276 -15.01 1.43 11.63
C ILE A 276 -13.50 1.31 11.84
N VAL A 277 -12.90 0.21 11.41
CA VAL A 277 -11.45 0.06 11.27
C VAL A 277 -11.14 -0.16 9.79
N GLN A 278 -10.67 0.89 9.13
CA GLN A 278 -10.26 0.84 7.72
C GLN A 278 -8.75 0.67 7.62
N THR A 279 -8.25 -0.22 6.78
CA THR A 279 -6.85 -0.17 6.31
C THR A 279 -6.76 0.47 4.94
N SER A 280 -5.79 1.35 4.70
CA SER A 280 -5.61 2.01 3.40
C SER A 280 -4.13 2.21 3.06
N SER A 281 -3.84 2.37 1.76
CA SER A 281 -2.57 2.97 1.34
C SER A 281 -2.52 4.45 1.77
N PRO A 282 -1.33 5.08 1.75
CA PRO A 282 -1.14 6.51 2.07
C PRO A 282 -1.76 7.48 1.04
N ASP A 283 -2.63 6.99 0.17
CA ASP A 283 -3.31 7.81 -0.82
C ASP A 283 -4.53 8.45 -0.16
N GLU A 284 -4.43 9.76 0.11
CA GLU A 284 -5.47 10.52 0.80
C GLU A 284 -6.85 10.38 0.15
N LYS A 285 -6.92 10.17 -1.17
CA LYS A 285 -8.18 10.01 -1.90
C LYS A 285 -9.04 8.85 -1.37
N ARG A 286 -8.42 7.88 -0.67
CA ARG A 286 -9.09 6.69 -0.14
C ARG A 286 -9.67 6.84 1.25
N TYR A 287 -9.29 7.88 1.99
CA TYR A 287 -9.73 7.99 3.38
C TYR A 287 -10.03 9.40 3.85
N LYS A 288 -9.49 10.44 3.19
CA LYS A 288 -9.58 11.83 3.68
C LYS A 288 -11.01 12.29 3.88
N THR A 289 -11.89 12.01 2.93
CA THR A 289 -13.30 12.44 2.96
C THR A 289 -14.02 11.82 4.14
N TRP A 290 -14.11 10.49 4.21
CA TRP A 290 -14.86 9.85 5.30
C TRP A 290 -14.18 10.06 6.66
N LYS A 291 -12.84 10.09 6.72
CA LYS A 291 -12.13 10.41 7.96
C LYS A 291 -12.57 11.77 8.52
N LYS A 292 -12.75 12.76 7.64
CA LYS A 292 -13.24 14.09 8.02
C LYS A 292 -14.70 14.05 8.42
N GLU A 293 -15.55 13.38 7.65
CA GLU A 293 -17.01 13.29 7.89
C GLU A 293 -17.34 12.59 9.21
N TYR A 294 -16.57 11.57 9.58
CA TYR A 294 -16.82 10.74 10.76
C TYR A 294 -15.77 10.93 11.86
N ASN A 295 -15.02 12.04 11.80
CA ASN A 295 -13.97 12.40 12.76
C ASN A 295 -13.02 11.24 13.13
N ALA A 296 -12.66 10.39 12.17
CA ALA A 296 -11.93 9.16 12.43
C ALA A 296 -10.46 9.43 12.78
N TYR A 297 -9.88 8.60 13.66
CA TYR A 297 -8.46 8.69 14.01
C TYR A 297 -7.57 8.23 12.85
N GLY A 298 -6.33 8.70 12.83
CA GLY A 298 -5.30 8.19 11.92
C GLY A 298 -4.30 7.33 12.68
N TYR A 299 -3.91 6.20 12.14
CA TYR A 299 -2.87 5.34 12.68
C TYR A 299 -1.86 5.02 11.57
N VAL A 300 -0.61 5.47 11.71
CA VAL A 300 0.45 5.07 10.77
C VAL A 300 1.10 3.79 11.28
N MET A 301 0.94 2.72 10.50
CA MET A 301 1.53 1.41 10.79
C MET A 301 3.02 1.43 10.49
N ASP A 302 3.83 0.98 11.44
CA ASP A 302 5.27 0.90 11.28
C ASP A 302 5.69 -0.31 10.42
N CYS A 303 6.90 -0.24 9.89
CA CYS A 303 7.49 -1.30 9.10
C CYS A 303 7.83 -2.54 9.93
N PHE A 304 8.13 -3.65 9.26
CA PHE A 304 8.60 -4.84 9.97
C PHE A 304 9.93 -4.53 10.66
N SER A 305 10.05 -4.87 11.94
CA SER A 305 11.38 -4.87 12.55
C SER A 305 12.24 -5.97 11.91
N LEU A 306 13.57 -5.84 11.99
CA LEU A 306 14.48 -6.87 11.46
C LEU A 306 14.16 -8.27 12.01
N THR A 307 13.83 -8.37 13.30
CA THR A 307 13.49 -9.64 13.94
C THR A 307 12.13 -10.19 13.47
N GLU A 308 11.15 -9.33 13.15
CA GLU A 308 9.90 -9.74 12.51
C GLU A 308 10.13 -10.23 11.07
N SER A 309 10.99 -9.55 10.30
CA SER A 309 11.36 -9.96 8.95
C SER A 309 12.04 -11.33 8.93
N VAL A 310 12.99 -11.55 9.87
CA VAL A 310 13.64 -12.85 10.06
C VAL A 310 12.62 -13.92 10.43
N ALA A 311 11.71 -13.65 11.38
CA ALA A 311 10.65 -14.59 11.74
C ALA A 311 9.79 -14.98 10.52
N LEU A 312 9.37 -13.99 9.72
CA LEU A 312 8.57 -14.23 8.53
C LEU A 312 9.32 -15.08 7.50
N GLY A 313 10.59 -14.77 7.22
CA GLY A 313 11.36 -15.53 6.25
C GLY A 313 11.67 -16.95 6.72
N MET A 314 11.91 -17.17 8.02
CA MET A 314 12.07 -18.52 8.60
C MET A 314 10.79 -19.36 8.47
N ILE A 315 9.61 -18.76 8.67
CA ILE A 315 8.33 -19.45 8.42
C ILE A 315 8.21 -19.92 6.96
N HIS A 316 8.85 -19.19 6.04
CA HIS A 316 8.92 -19.55 4.62
C HIS A 316 10.12 -20.44 4.25
N GLY A 317 10.93 -20.88 5.22
CA GLY A 317 12.07 -21.77 5.02
C GLY A 317 13.36 -21.09 4.56
N PHE A 318 13.45 -19.76 4.67
CA PHE A 318 14.70 -19.02 4.37
C PHE A 318 15.60 -18.95 5.60
N ASN A 319 16.92 -18.91 5.38
CA ASN A 319 17.89 -18.69 6.46
C ASN A 319 17.91 -17.21 6.89
N ASP A 320 18.29 -16.96 8.14
CA ASP A 320 18.25 -15.63 8.74
C ASP A 320 19.22 -14.63 8.10
N GLN A 321 20.42 -15.07 7.72
CA GLN A 321 21.43 -14.21 7.10
C GLN A 321 20.94 -13.65 5.77
N LEU A 322 20.39 -14.50 4.90
CA LEU A 322 19.85 -14.10 3.60
C LEU A 322 18.72 -13.08 3.75
N ILE A 323 17.90 -13.20 4.80
CA ILE A 323 16.83 -12.25 5.11
C ILE A 323 17.42 -10.91 5.56
N LYS A 324 18.41 -10.93 6.46
CA LYS A 324 19.12 -9.72 6.92
C LYS A 324 19.73 -8.97 5.75
N ASP A 325 20.46 -9.67 4.88
CA ASP A 325 21.08 -9.09 3.68
C ASP A 325 20.03 -8.43 2.77
N HIS A 326 18.85 -9.06 2.61
CA HIS A 326 17.76 -8.49 1.83
C HIS A 326 17.12 -7.26 2.50
N CYS A 327 16.94 -7.27 3.81
CA CYS A 327 16.42 -6.12 4.55
C CYS A 327 17.41 -4.94 4.51
N GLU A 328 18.71 -5.20 4.66
CA GLU A 328 19.76 -4.18 4.56
C GLU A 328 19.86 -3.58 3.16
N LYS A 329 19.50 -4.35 2.12
CA LYS A 329 19.54 -3.87 0.74
C LYS A 329 18.27 -3.15 0.33
N TRP A 330 17.11 -3.77 0.53
CA TRP A 330 15.82 -3.32 -0.03
C TRP A 330 14.84 -2.75 1.00
N GLY A 331 15.21 -2.77 2.28
CA GLY A 331 14.38 -2.30 3.37
C GLY A 331 13.39 -3.36 3.91
N PRO A 332 12.64 -3.02 4.96
CA PRO A 332 11.77 -3.92 5.71
C PRO A 332 10.38 -4.17 5.08
N SER A 333 10.23 -4.04 3.76
CA SER A 333 8.97 -4.36 3.08
C SER A 333 8.81 -5.87 2.94
N ALA A 334 7.99 -6.49 3.79
CA ALA A 334 7.76 -7.93 3.77
C ALA A 334 7.35 -8.45 2.39
N ARG A 335 6.52 -7.70 1.64
CA ARG A 335 6.10 -8.08 0.28
C ARG A 335 7.28 -8.11 -0.69
N ILE A 336 8.09 -7.06 -0.72
CA ILE A 336 9.25 -6.97 -1.64
C ILE A 336 10.27 -8.04 -1.27
N MET A 337 10.62 -8.10 0.00
CA MET A 337 11.54 -9.10 0.56
C MET A 337 11.11 -10.53 0.17
N MET A 338 9.86 -10.91 0.45
CA MET A 338 9.36 -12.25 0.11
C MET A 338 9.28 -12.50 -1.39
N THR A 339 8.97 -11.48 -2.19
CA THR A 339 8.91 -11.62 -3.65
C THR A 339 10.31 -11.90 -4.22
N LEU A 340 11.31 -11.12 -3.80
CA LEU A 340 12.69 -11.25 -4.27
C LEU A 340 13.34 -12.55 -3.78
N LEU A 341 13.11 -12.93 -2.51
CA LEU A 341 13.63 -14.19 -1.97
C LEU A 341 13.04 -15.42 -2.67
N LYS A 342 11.73 -15.40 -2.96
CA LYS A 342 11.07 -16.51 -3.69
C LYS A 342 11.41 -16.52 -5.17
N LYS A 343 11.77 -15.37 -5.76
CA LYS A 343 12.05 -15.21 -7.19
C LYS A 343 13.28 -14.31 -7.40
N PRO A 344 14.51 -14.82 -7.15
CA PRO A 344 15.73 -14.02 -7.28
C PRO A 344 15.95 -13.42 -8.68
N GLY A 345 15.41 -14.05 -9.72
CA GLY A 345 15.45 -13.53 -11.10
C GLY A 345 14.72 -12.19 -11.30
N LEU A 346 13.88 -11.75 -10.35
CA LEU A 346 13.21 -10.43 -10.38
C LEU A 346 14.08 -9.29 -9.81
N ILE A 347 15.24 -9.58 -9.24
CA ILE A 347 16.13 -8.56 -8.66
C ILE A 347 16.57 -7.50 -9.70
N PRO A 348 17.00 -7.86 -10.93
CA PRO A 348 17.40 -6.86 -11.93
C PRO A 348 16.25 -5.93 -12.31
N GLU A 349 15.05 -6.48 -12.49
CA GLU A 349 13.84 -5.71 -12.81
C GLU A 349 13.45 -4.77 -11.66
N HIS A 350 13.47 -5.26 -10.42
CA HIS A 350 13.22 -4.42 -9.25
C HIS A 350 14.25 -3.29 -9.12
N MET A 351 15.53 -3.58 -9.37
CA MET A 351 16.58 -2.57 -9.40
C MET A 351 16.34 -1.51 -10.49
N ARG A 352 15.84 -1.90 -11.67
CA ARG A 352 15.43 -0.96 -12.72
C ARG A 352 14.32 -0.04 -12.23
N CYS A 353 13.27 -0.60 -11.60
CA CYS A 353 12.19 0.19 -10.99
C CYS A 353 12.71 1.16 -9.90
N VAL A 354 13.68 0.75 -9.07
CA VAL A 354 14.31 1.63 -8.07
C VAL A 354 15.04 2.79 -8.72
N LYS A 355 15.82 2.55 -9.78
CA LYS A 355 16.49 3.61 -10.53
C LYS A 355 15.51 4.58 -11.18
N GLU A 356 14.43 4.07 -11.76
CA GLU A 356 13.37 4.88 -12.35
C GLU A 356 12.63 5.72 -11.30
N ALA A 357 12.29 5.12 -10.15
CA ALA A 357 11.69 5.81 -9.02
C ALA A 357 12.62 6.91 -8.47
N ALA A 358 13.92 6.66 -8.37
CA ALA A 358 14.91 7.66 -7.98
C ALA A 358 14.95 8.85 -8.96
N ARG A 359 15.04 8.60 -10.27
CA ARG A 359 14.98 9.68 -11.29
C ARG A 359 13.68 10.47 -11.20
N HIS A 360 12.55 9.77 -11.12
CA HIS A 360 11.24 10.41 -11.02
C HIS A 360 11.14 11.25 -9.74
N PHE A 361 11.68 10.77 -8.62
CA PHE A 361 11.73 11.51 -7.37
C PHE A 361 12.49 12.82 -7.53
N ILE A 362 13.70 12.81 -8.10
CA ILE A 362 14.48 14.03 -8.34
C ILE A 362 13.71 15.04 -9.20
N HIS A 363 13.14 14.59 -10.33
CA HIS A 363 12.46 15.48 -11.28
C HIS A 363 11.18 16.12 -10.71
N HIS A 364 10.47 15.46 -9.80
CA HIS A 364 9.19 15.94 -9.31
C HIS A 364 9.27 16.66 -7.95
N PHE A 365 10.41 16.56 -7.26
CA PHE A 365 10.57 17.16 -5.93
C PHE A 365 10.57 18.70 -5.99
N GLY A 366 11.31 19.28 -6.94
CA GLY A 366 11.59 20.73 -6.98
C GLY A 366 10.46 21.61 -7.50
N VAL A 367 9.52 21.05 -8.27
CA VAL A 367 8.65 21.89 -9.10
C VAL A 367 7.52 22.55 -8.30
N HIS A 368 6.83 21.89 -7.34
CA HIS A 368 5.65 22.51 -6.68
C HIS A 368 5.18 21.97 -5.31
N THR A 369 5.90 21.12 -4.55
CA THR A 369 5.17 20.24 -3.59
C THR A 369 5.57 20.29 -2.11
N TYR A 370 4.72 20.98 -1.32
CA TYR A 370 4.41 20.54 0.05
C TYR A 370 3.61 19.22 0.08
N ASN A 371 3.10 18.77 -1.07
CA ASN A 371 2.28 17.57 -1.23
C ASN A 371 2.93 16.61 -2.24
N ILE A 372 4.02 15.97 -1.85
CA ILE A 372 4.54 14.83 -2.62
C ILE A 372 3.47 13.77 -2.57
N ASN A 373 2.90 13.38 -3.73
CA ASN A 373 2.05 12.20 -3.79
C ASN A 373 2.96 10.97 -3.63
N PRO A 374 2.94 10.29 -2.46
CA PRO A 374 3.87 9.19 -2.24
C PRO A 374 3.50 7.99 -3.12
N SER A 375 2.26 7.90 -3.63
CA SER A 375 1.73 6.68 -4.25
C SER A 375 2.64 6.02 -5.32
N PRO A 376 3.23 6.75 -6.29
CA PRO A 376 4.04 6.14 -7.34
C PRO A 376 5.44 5.69 -6.86
N LEU A 377 6.00 6.38 -5.86
CA LEU A 377 7.41 6.24 -5.46
C LEU A 377 7.59 5.41 -4.19
N SER A 378 6.59 5.46 -3.33
CA SER A 378 6.76 5.18 -1.91
C SER A 378 6.74 3.72 -1.51
N HIS A 379 6.54 2.79 -2.44
CA HIS A 379 6.77 1.38 -2.15
C HIS A 379 8.10 0.89 -2.72
N THR A 380 8.77 1.70 -3.55
CA THR A 380 9.99 1.31 -4.26
C THR A 380 11.22 1.98 -3.65
N LEU A 381 11.10 3.26 -3.28
CA LEU A 381 12.24 4.06 -2.80
C LEU A 381 12.13 4.46 -1.33
N PHE A 382 10.91 4.73 -0.87
CA PHE A 382 10.66 5.18 0.49
C PHE A 382 9.90 4.13 1.30
N THR A 383 9.88 4.35 2.59
CA THR A 383 8.89 3.80 3.51
C THR A 383 8.26 4.94 4.31
N ILE A 384 7.09 4.67 4.87
CA ILE A 384 6.37 5.56 5.76
C ILE A 384 6.43 4.94 7.14
N HIS A 385 6.77 5.79 8.09
CA HIS A 385 6.83 5.45 9.50
C HIS A 385 5.93 6.42 10.28
N PRO A 386 5.43 6.02 11.46
CA PRO A 386 4.92 6.99 12.40
C PRO A 386 6.07 7.91 12.85
N LYS A 387 5.76 9.17 13.17
CA LYS A 387 6.73 10.12 13.73
C LYS A 387 7.29 9.64 15.07
N GLY A 388 6.47 8.92 15.84
CA GLY A 388 6.85 8.32 17.11
C GLY A 388 5.89 7.18 17.49
N LEU A 389 6.28 6.40 18.50
CA LEU A 389 5.49 5.24 18.93
C LEU A 389 4.33 5.59 19.87
N SER A 390 4.30 6.80 20.44
CA SER A 390 3.18 7.26 21.26
C SER A 390 1.93 7.53 20.42
N SER A 391 0.76 7.34 21.01
CA SER A 391 -0.53 7.50 20.35
C SER A 391 -0.74 8.93 19.80
N GLU A 392 -0.12 9.95 20.41
CA GLU A 392 -0.12 11.35 19.92
C GLU A 392 0.64 11.51 18.60
N TYR A 393 1.79 10.84 18.43
CA TYR A 393 2.63 10.98 17.24
C TYR A 393 2.35 9.94 16.17
N ARG A 394 1.62 8.88 16.52
CA ARG A 394 1.21 7.81 15.61
C ARG A 394 0.47 8.26 14.35
N PRO A 395 -0.40 9.29 14.38
CA PRO A 395 -1.10 9.75 13.19
C PRO A 395 -0.20 10.50 12.19
N ILE A 396 1.00 10.92 12.60
CA ILE A 396 1.88 11.75 11.79
C ILE A 396 2.83 10.85 11.00
N ALA A 397 2.66 10.80 9.68
CA ALA A 397 3.53 10.05 8.78
C ALA A 397 4.82 10.80 8.47
N ILE A 398 5.96 10.10 8.56
CA ILE A 398 7.26 10.55 8.06
C ILE A 398 7.74 9.59 6.97
N MET A 399 8.54 10.08 6.02
CA MET A 399 9.05 9.28 4.91
C MET A 399 10.56 9.05 5.09
N ARG A 400 11.03 7.84 4.80
CA ARG A 400 12.44 7.47 4.94
C ARG A 400 12.92 6.69 3.75
N ILE A 401 14.17 6.92 3.35
CA ILE A 401 14.91 5.99 2.49
C ILE A 401 15.64 5.04 3.42
N GLU A 402 15.15 3.80 3.52
CA GLU A 402 15.49 2.89 4.62
C GLU A 402 16.93 2.42 4.62
N THR A 403 17.56 2.31 3.45
CA THR A 403 18.86 1.69 3.32
C THR A 403 19.85 2.62 2.63
N SER A 404 21.13 2.51 3.01
CA SER A 404 22.23 3.16 2.29
C SER A 404 22.29 2.73 0.83
N TYR A 405 21.92 1.47 0.55
CA TYR A 405 21.83 0.94 -0.80
C TYR A 405 20.78 1.65 -1.65
N LEU A 406 19.57 1.91 -1.12
CA LEU A 406 18.54 2.66 -1.83
C LEU A 406 18.93 4.14 -1.98
N ASN A 407 19.52 4.74 -0.95
CA ASN A 407 20.02 6.12 -0.99
C ASN A 407 21.04 6.33 -2.11
N ARG A 408 21.90 5.35 -2.38
CA ARG A 408 22.87 5.41 -3.47
C ARG A 408 22.21 5.70 -4.82
N PHE A 409 21.05 5.10 -5.13
CA PHE A 409 20.37 5.38 -6.40
C PHE A 409 19.81 6.80 -6.48
N VAL A 410 19.38 7.37 -5.35
CA VAL A 410 18.97 8.78 -5.28
C VAL A 410 20.16 9.69 -5.54
N ILE A 411 21.30 9.40 -4.89
CA ILE A 411 22.56 10.14 -5.04
C ILE A 411 23.07 10.07 -6.49
N GLU A 412 23.04 8.89 -7.11
CA GLU A 412 23.40 8.71 -8.52
C GLU A 412 22.43 9.48 -9.45
N ALA A 413 21.13 9.46 -9.16
CA ALA A 413 20.13 10.16 -9.96
C ALA A 413 20.27 11.69 -9.87
N ILE A 414 20.61 12.23 -8.71
CA ILE A 414 20.83 13.67 -8.52
C ILE A 414 22.18 14.12 -9.10
N ALA A 415 23.25 13.33 -8.95
CA ALA A 415 24.55 13.65 -9.53
C ALA A 415 24.50 13.76 -11.06
N ALA A 416 23.51 13.11 -11.70
CA ALA A 416 23.26 13.19 -13.13
C ALA A 416 22.46 14.44 -13.57
N GLN A 417 21.96 15.26 -12.64
CA GLN A 417 21.24 16.51 -12.95
C GLN A 417 22.19 17.71 -13.07
N ASP A 418 21.72 18.81 -13.64
CA ASP A 418 22.46 20.07 -13.63
C ASP A 418 22.52 20.70 -12.22
N LEU A 419 23.47 21.63 -12.02
CA LEU A 419 23.71 22.25 -10.70
C LEU A 419 22.48 22.97 -10.12
N LEU A 420 21.62 23.54 -10.98
CA LEU A 420 20.42 24.24 -10.52
C LEU A 420 19.42 23.22 -9.97
N GLN A 421 19.15 22.14 -10.71
CA GLN A 421 18.27 21.06 -10.29
C GLN A 421 18.78 20.35 -9.02
N GLN A 422 20.09 20.14 -8.91
CA GLN A 422 20.69 19.59 -7.69
C GLN A 422 20.40 20.50 -6.48
N SER A 423 20.66 21.80 -6.62
CA SER A 423 20.41 22.80 -5.57
C SER A 423 18.95 22.85 -5.16
N GLU A 424 18.02 22.90 -6.13
CA GLU A 424 16.57 22.91 -5.88
C GLU A 424 16.11 21.67 -5.13
N PHE A 425 16.63 20.50 -5.50
CA PHE A 425 16.31 19.27 -4.80
C PHE A 425 16.80 19.28 -3.35
N TYR A 426 18.05 19.64 -3.08
CA TYR A 426 18.58 19.69 -1.72
C TYR A 426 17.85 20.74 -0.86
N PHE A 427 17.53 21.89 -1.45
CA PHE A 427 16.72 22.91 -0.80
C PHE A 427 15.34 22.34 -0.44
N GLY A 428 14.67 21.70 -1.39
CA GLY A 428 13.36 21.09 -1.14
C GLY A 428 13.42 20.03 -0.03
N VAL A 429 14.32 19.05 -0.14
CA VAL A 429 14.40 17.91 0.77
C VAL A 429 14.73 18.36 2.20
N SER A 430 15.61 19.35 2.36
CA SER A 430 15.98 19.91 3.68
C SER A 430 14.83 20.66 4.37
N HIS A 431 13.93 21.27 3.60
CA HIS A 431 12.76 21.99 4.13
C HIS A 431 11.53 21.07 4.31
N HIS A 432 11.51 19.91 3.68
CA HIS A 432 10.38 18.99 3.78
C HIS A 432 10.35 18.25 5.13
N SER A 433 9.28 18.47 5.90
CA SER A 433 9.13 17.93 7.26
C SER A 433 9.27 16.42 7.35
N SER A 434 8.73 15.68 6.37
CA SER A 434 8.82 14.22 6.31
C SER A 434 10.22 13.68 6.02
N PHE A 435 11.13 14.48 5.45
CA PHE A 435 12.46 14.02 5.03
C PHE A 435 13.59 14.51 5.93
N LYS A 436 13.33 15.26 7.01
CA LYS A 436 14.38 15.82 7.88
C LYS A 436 15.42 14.78 8.34
N GLY A 437 15.01 13.54 8.59
CA GLY A 437 15.92 12.44 8.95
C GLY A 437 16.82 11.97 7.80
N SER A 438 16.28 11.81 6.59
CA SER A 438 17.06 11.38 5.41
C SER A 438 17.82 12.54 4.74
N ALA A 439 17.38 13.78 4.95
CA ALA A 439 17.99 14.98 4.39
C ALA A 439 19.45 15.16 4.85
N GLY A 440 19.74 14.90 6.13
CA GLY A 440 21.11 14.97 6.65
C GLY A 440 22.05 14.01 5.92
N TYR A 441 21.65 12.75 5.80
CA TYR A 441 22.45 11.74 5.09
C TYR A 441 22.62 12.06 3.59
N MET A 442 21.55 12.47 2.92
CA MET A 442 21.63 12.87 1.51
C MET A 442 22.55 14.08 1.32
N PHE A 443 22.52 15.05 2.23
CA PHE A 443 23.39 16.21 2.20
C PHE A 443 24.87 15.83 2.43
N ASP A 444 25.16 15.00 3.43
CA ASP A 444 26.52 14.54 3.70
C ASP A 444 27.13 13.84 2.49
N MET A 445 26.36 12.95 1.85
CA MET A 445 26.79 12.23 0.65
C MET A 445 26.94 13.15 -0.57
N ALA A 446 26.12 14.19 -0.67
CA ALA A 446 26.23 15.21 -1.71
C ALA A 446 27.53 16.01 -1.59
N VAL A 447 27.82 16.51 -0.38
CA VAL A 447 29.04 17.25 -0.07
C VAL A 447 30.26 16.38 -0.34
N LEU A 448 30.26 15.12 0.10
CA LEU A 448 31.34 14.18 -0.18
C LEU A 448 31.53 13.94 -1.69
N SER A 449 30.44 13.70 -2.42
CA SER A 449 30.51 13.48 -3.87
C SER A 449 31.04 14.72 -4.61
N TRP A 450 30.63 15.91 -4.19
CA TRP A 450 31.12 17.18 -4.74
C TRP A 450 32.60 17.40 -4.45
N LEU A 451 33.04 17.16 -3.21
CA LEU A 451 34.44 17.28 -2.79
C LEU A 451 35.35 16.30 -3.56
N CYS A 452 34.88 15.07 -3.78
CA CYS A 452 35.62 14.07 -4.56
C CYS A 452 35.68 14.40 -6.06
N ALA A 453 34.63 15.00 -6.63
CA ALA A 453 34.56 15.33 -8.04
C ALA A 453 35.36 16.60 -8.42
N ASN A 454 35.58 17.52 -7.47
CA ASN A 454 36.23 18.80 -7.72
C ASN A 454 37.43 19.04 -6.78
N SER A 455 38.50 18.26 -6.94
CA SER A 455 39.73 18.41 -6.15
C SER A 455 40.41 19.79 -6.31
N GLU A 456 40.07 20.55 -7.35
CA GLU A 456 40.60 21.90 -7.62
C GLU A 456 39.59 23.03 -7.30
N SER A 457 38.40 22.71 -6.78
CA SER A 457 37.41 23.75 -6.46
C SER A 457 37.83 24.60 -5.26
N LYS A 458 37.55 25.91 -5.32
CA LYS A 458 37.66 26.80 -4.17
C LYS A 458 36.78 26.28 -3.03
N GLU A 459 37.27 26.40 -1.80
CA GLU A 459 36.59 25.97 -0.58
C GLU A 459 35.08 26.27 -0.61
N LEU A 460 34.26 25.27 -0.28
CA LEU A 460 32.84 25.50 0.01
C LEU A 460 32.76 26.51 1.14
N ALA A 461 32.22 27.70 0.84
CA ALA A 461 31.82 28.64 1.87
C ALA A 461 30.61 28.05 2.61
N CYS A 462 30.87 27.18 3.59
CA CYS A 462 29.84 26.71 4.49
C CYS A 462 29.41 27.89 5.36
N THR A 463 28.24 28.47 5.06
CA THR A 463 27.61 29.42 5.98
C THR A 463 27.24 28.64 7.24
N PRO A 464 27.74 29.00 8.44
CA PRO A 464 27.39 28.30 9.67
C PRO A 464 25.88 28.28 9.82
N ALA A 465 25.32 27.12 10.19
CA ALA A 465 23.91 27.02 10.54
C ALA A 465 23.61 28.07 11.61
N ARG A 466 22.80 29.09 11.27
CA ARG A 466 22.36 30.09 12.25
C ARG A 466 21.71 29.32 13.39
N SER A 467 22.32 29.35 14.56
CA SER A 467 21.73 28.82 15.78
C SER A 467 20.40 29.54 15.98
N VAL A 468 19.29 28.87 15.69
CA VAL A 468 17.96 29.36 16.03
C VAL A 468 17.91 29.34 17.55
N ARG A 469 18.14 30.50 18.17
CA ARG A 469 17.85 30.69 19.59
C ARG A 469 16.33 30.67 19.71
N HIS A 470 15.80 29.60 20.29
CA HIS A 470 14.43 29.60 20.78
C HIS A 470 14.38 30.54 21.99
N ASN A 471 13.87 31.75 21.77
CA ASN A 471 13.43 32.65 22.83
C ASN A 471 11.98 32.34 23.19
#